data_AF-A0AA51PET7-F1
#
_entry.id   AF-A0AA51PET7-F1
#
_cell.length_a   1.000
_cell.length_b   1.000
_cell.length_c   1.000
_cell.angle_alpha   90.00
_cell.angle_beta   90.00
_cell.angle_gamma   90.00
#
_symmetry.space_group_name_H-M   'P 1'
#
loop_
_entity.id
_entity.type
_entity.pdbx_description
1 polymer ?
#
loop_
_entity_poly.entity_id
_entity_poly.type
_entity_poly.pdbx_seq_one_letter_code
_entity_poly.pdbx_strand_id
1 'polypeptide(L)'
;FLELIVKLTKILQIKRTKINKLKDLNSEAEKRKSFDQKTPEDFEKKYAAIVIDLEKMNMDLQGYINDIQVYCQQIAPGPSLAAMLAPSHLREKCRDEASELVATHNNGTVKDRNIIELITDLTALMLQVKSLSNSDQNAYELSVLQGTMEQIKMKLPLKYQKIFQSSVEPHMQRIQMGLG
;
A
#
# COMPACT_ATOMS: atom_id res chain seq x y z
N PHE A 1 -21.54 7.42 -7.70
CA PHE A 1 -20.51 8.49 -7.61
C PHE A 1 -20.68 9.39 -6.38
N LEU A 2 -21.75 10.18 -6.25
CA LEU A 2 -21.94 11.10 -5.10
C LEU A 2 -21.90 10.39 -3.73
N GLU A 3 -22.53 9.23 -3.61
CA GLU A 3 -22.51 8.44 -2.37
C GLU A 3 -21.08 8.02 -1.96
N LEU A 4 -20.25 7.62 -2.92
CA LEU A 4 -18.85 7.26 -2.69
C LEU A 4 -18.04 8.47 -2.19
N ILE A 5 -18.25 9.64 -2.78
CA ILE A 5 -17.61 10.89 -2.33
C ILE A 5 -18.02 11.21 -0.89
N VAL A 6 -19.30 11.09 -0.55
CA VAL A 6 -19.79 11.34 0.82
C VAL A 6 -19.15 10.36 1.82
N LYS A 7 -19.06 9.07 1.47
CA LYS A 7 -18.38 8.06 2.30
C LYS A 7 -16.89 8.38 2.47
N LEU A 8 -16.21 8.74 1.39
CA LEU A 8 -14.79 9.14 1.41
C LEU A 8 -14.55 10.34 2.31
N THR A 9 -15.35 11.42 2.16
CA THR A 9 -15.24 12.63 3.00
C THR A 9 -15.46 12.29 4.47
N LYS A 10 -16.44 11.44 4.79
CA LYS A 10 -16.71 11.02 6.17
C LYS A 10 -15.52 10.27 6.78
N ILE A 11 -14.92 9.33 6.04
CA ILE A 11 -13.76 8.58 6.53
C ILE A 11 -12.55 9.49 6.68
N LEU A 12 -12.32 10.42 5.76
CA LEU A 12 -11.25 11.42 5.88
C LEU A 12 -11.41 12.30 7.13
N GLN A 13 -12.64 12.71 7.45
CA GLN A 13 -12.92 13.45 8.68
C GLN A 13 -12.60 12.63 9.93
N ILE A 14 -13.05 11.37 10.00
CA ILE A 14 -12.77 10.48 11.13
C ILE A 14 -11.27 10.23 11.28
N LYS A 15 -10.57 9.96 10.16
CA LYS A 15 -9.12 9.76 10.11
C LYS A 15 -8.39 10.99 10.62
N ARG A 16 -8.83 12.20 10.26
CA ARG A 16 -8.25 13.47 10.76
C ARG A 16 -8.37 13.58 12.29
N THR A 17 -9.52 13.24 12.86
CA THR A 17 -9.71 13.22 14.32
C THR A 17 -8.78 12.21 15.00
N LYS A 18 -8.60 11.02 14.43
CA LYS A 18 -7.71 9.98 14.97
C LYS A 18 -6.23 10.38 14.87
N ILE A 19 -5.81 11.02 13.79
CA ILE A 19 -4.46 11.59 13.64
C ILE A 19 -4.18 12.65 14.72
N ASN A 20 -5.13 13.56 14.96
CA ASN A 20 -4.97 14.56 16.03
C ASN A 20 -4.82 13.88 17.39
N LYS A 21 -5.64 12.85 17.68
CA LYS A 21 -5.54 12.09 18.92
C LYS A 21 -4.21 11.36 19.06
N LEU A 22 -3.65 10.83 17.97
CA LEU A 22 -2.32 10.21 17.98
C LEU A 22 -1.22 11.24 18.23
N LYS A 23 -1.35 12.45 17.68
CA LYS A 23 -0.43 13.56 17.98
C LYS A 23 -0.46 13.94 19.47
N ASP A 24 -1.64 14.03 20.06
CA ASP A 24 -1.78 14.33 21.50
C ASP A 24 -1.11 13.26 22.36
N LEU A 25 -1.28 11.97 22.00
CA LEU A 25 -0.61 10.87 22.67
C LEU A 25 0.92 10.92 22.48
N ASN A 26 1.42 11.26 21.30
CA ASN A 26 2.86 11.45 21.09
C ASN A 26 3.42 12.53 22.00
N SER A 27 2.76 13.68 22.10
CA SER A 27 3.19 14.76 23.00
C SER A 27 3.17 14.33 24.46
N GLU A 28 2.18 13.55 24.88
CA GLU A 28 2.13 13.01 26.24
C GLU A 28 3.24 11.96 26.50
N ALA A 29 3.53 11.11 25.52
CA ALA A 29 4.63 10.14 25.59
C ALA A 29 6.00 10.83 25.68
N GLU A 30 6.24 11.85 24.85
CA GLU A 30 7.46 12.68 24.88
C GLU A 30 7.65 13.35 26.24
N LYS A 31 6.57 13.93 26.80
CA LYS A 31 6.59 14.53 28.12
C LYS A 31 6.95 13.51 29.20
N ARG A 32 6.33 12.33 29.22
CA ARG A 32 6.65 11.28 30.20
C ARG A 32 8.10 10.81 30.07
N LYS A 33 8.57 10.63 28.84
CA LYS A 33 9.96 10.24 28.56
C LYS A 33 10.95 11.28 29.09
N SER A 34 10.64 12.57 28.99
CA SER A 34 11.49 13.64 29.55
C SER A 34 11.61 13.62 31.08
N PHE A 35 10.67 12.96 31.77
CA PHE A 35 10.67 12.78 33.23
C PHE A 35 11.06 11.34 33.65
N ASP A 36 11.63 10.53 32.74
CA ASP A 36 11.97 9.12 32.96
C ASP A 36 10.80 8.27 33.51
N GLN A 37 9.56 8.67 33.19
CA GLN A 37 8.37 7.94 33.61
C GLN A 37 8.12 6.74 32.68
N LYS A 38 7.91 5.56 33.27
CA LYS A 38 7.50 4.38 32.52
C LYS A 38 6.14 4.60 31.88
N THR A 39 6.00 4.17 30.62
CA THR A 39 4.72 4.22 29.91
C THR A 39 3.79 3.14 30.48
N PRO A 40 2.55 3.50 30.90
CA PRO A 40 1.58 2.52 31.38
C PRO A 40 1.12 1.58 30.27
N GLU A 41 0.86 0.32 30.60
CA GLU A 41 0.37 -0.68 29.63
C GLU A 41 -0.94 -0.24 28.96
N ASP A 42 -1.84 0.40 29.70
CA ASP A 42 -3.10 0.95 29.14
C ASP A 42 -2.86 2.03 28.09
N PHE A 43 -1.79 2.82 28.24
CA PHE A 43 -1.43 3.82 27.27
C PHE A 43 -0.92 3.17 25.99
N GLU A 44 -0.06 2.16 26.08
CA GLU A 44 0.45 1.41 24.94
C GLU A 44 -0.70 0.72 24.17
N LYS A 45 -1.63 0.08 24.88
CA LYS A 45 -2.84 -0.52 24.29
C LYS A 45 -3.68 0.51 23.53
N LYS A 46 -3.92 1.68 24.14
CA LYS A 46 -4.69 2.77 23.51
C LYS A 46 -3.99 3.35 22.29
N TYR A 47 -2.67 3.47 22.35
CA TYR A 47 -1.84 3.92 21.23
C TYR A 47 -1.91 2.93 20.06
N ALA A 48 -1.64 1.65 20.33
CA ALA A 48 -1.68 0.58 19.34
C ALA A 48 -3.05 0.46 18.67
N ALA A 49 -4.14 0.56 19.44
CA ALA A 49 -5.50 0.53 18.90
C ALA A 49 -5.76 1.67 17.90
N ILE A 50 -5.26 2.89 18.17
CA ILE A 50 -5.40 4.02 17.23
C ILE A 50 -4.58 3.79 15.96
N VAL A 51 -3.38 3.22 16.08
CA VAL A 51 -2.53 2.89 14.91
C VAL A 51 -3.21 1.85 14.03
N ILE A 52 -3.75 0.77 14.61
CA ILE A 52 -4.48 -0.27 13.88
C ILE A 52 -5.75 0.30 13.21
N ASP A 53 -6.51 1.14 13.92
CA ASP A 53 -7.69 1.81 13.36
C ASP A 53 -7.31 2.69 12.15
N LEU A 54 -6.19 3.42 12.25
CA LEU A 54 -5.67 4.26 11.17
C LEU A 54 -5.23 3.44 9.97
N GLU A 55 -4.58 2.29 10.19
CA GLU A 55 -4.19 1.36 9.14
C GLU A 55 -5.43 0.80 8.41
N LYS A 56 -6.46 0.37 9.16
CA LYS A 56 -7.72 -0.10 8.58
C LYS A 56 -8.41 1.00 7.76
N MET A 57 -8.48 2.22 8.27
CA MET A 57 -9.02 3.35 7.51
C MET A 57 -8.20 3.66 6.25
N ASN A 58 -6.88 3.45 6.26
CA ASN A 58 -6.07 3.59 5.05
C ASN A 58 -6.44 2.56 3.99
N MET A 59 -6.65 1.30 4.39
CA MET A 59 -7.11 0.24 3.47
C MET A 59 -8.49 0.57 2.90
N ASP A 60 -9.44 0.99 3.74
CA ASP A 60 -10.79 1.35 3.31
C ASP A 60 -10.77 2.54 2.34
N LEU A 61 -10.00 3.59 2.65
CA LEU A 61 -9.82 4.75 1.77
C LEU A 61 -9.22 4.34 0.42
N GLN A 62 -8.25 3.42 0.42
CA GLN A 62 -7.67 2.91 -0.82
C GLN A 62 -8.72 2.23 -1.69
N GLY A 63 -9.61 1.43 -1.09
CA GLY A 63 -10.75 0.82 -1.78
C GLY A 63 -11.69 1.86 -2.40
N TYR A 64 -12.13 2.85 -1.61
CA TYR A 64 -13.01 3.91 -2.12
C TYR A 64 -12.35 4.77 -3.20
N ILE A 65 -11.05 5.03 -3.11
CA ILE A 65 -10.30 5.73 -4.15
C ILE A 65 -10.31 4.91 -5.44
N ASN A 66 -10.04 3.60 -5.38
CA ASN A 66 -10.10 2.74 -6.57
C ASN A 66 -11.49 2.77 -7.21
N ASP A 67 -12.57 2.71 -6.42
CA ASP A 67 -13.94 2.77 -6.94
C ASP A 67 -14.23 4.13 -7.60
N ILE A 68 -13.86 5.24 -6.94
CA ILE A 68 -14.03 6.60 -7.47
C ILE A 68 -13.21 6.80 -8.75
N GLN A 69 -12.03 6.21 -8.83
CA GLN A 69 -11.17 6.25 -10.01
C GLN A 69 -11.87 5.69 -11.25
N VAL A 70 -12.60 4.57 -11.13
CA VAL A 70 -13.40 4.00 -12.24
C VAL A 70 -14.45 4.98 -12.75
N TYR A 71 -15.15 5.67 -11.85
CA TYR A 71 -16.16 6.67 -12.25
C TYR A 71 -15.53 7.94 -12.83
N CYS A 72 -14.39 8.39 -12.31
CA CYS A 72 -13.69 9.56 -12.83
C CYS A 72 -13.25 9.35 -14.28
N GLN A 73 -12.83 8.15 -14.67
CA GLN A 73 -12.49 7.80 -16.06
C GLN A 73 -13.66 8.00 -17.02
N GLN A 74 -14.89 7.71 -16.57
CA GLN A 74 -16.10 7.83 -17.38
C GLN A 74 -16.57 9.30 -17.51
N ILE A 75 -16.23 10.15 -16.54
CA ILE A 75 -16.84 11.48 -16.40
C ILE A 75 -15.88 12.61 -16.82
N ALA A 76 -14.56 12.46 -16.66
CA ALA A 76 -13.60 13.54 -16.95
C ALA A 76 -12.20 13.03 -17.35
N PRO A 77 -11.93 12.73 -18.64
CA PRO A 77 -10.61 12.37 -19.13
C PRO A 77 -9.69 13.61 -19.23
N GLY A 78 -9.26 14.14 -18.07
CA GLY A 78 -8.34 15.28 -17.99
C GLY A 78 -6.89 14.87 -17.68
N PRO A 79 -5.88 15.70 -18.00
CA PRO A 79 -4.47 15.42 -17.73
C PRO A 79 -4.16 15.17 -16.23
N SER A 80 -4.85 15.89 -15.34
CA SER A 80 -4.72 15.70 -13.89
C SER A 80 -5.27 14.34 -13.42
N LEU A 81 -6.32 13.83 -14.08
CA LEU A 81 -6.84 12.49 -13.79
C LEU A 81 -5.88 11.41 -14.30
N ALA A 82 -5.28 11.58 -15.48
CA ALA A 82 -4.29 10.65 -16.02
C ALA A 82 -3.08 10.47 -15.08
N ALA A 83 -2.56 11.56 -14.51
CA ALA A 83 -1.47 11.51 -13.52
C ALA A 83 -1.89 10.83 -12.20
N MET A 84 -3.13 11.01 -11.75
CA MET A 84 -3.66 10.35 -10.53
C MET A 84 -3.94 8.86 -10.74
N LEU A 85 -4.24 8.44 -11.97
CA LEU A 85 -4.55 7.06 -12.33
C LEU A 85 -3.32 6.26 -12.78
N ALA A 86 -2.22 6.92 -13.16
CA ALA A 86 -0.99 6.25 -13.58
C ALA A 86 -0.51 5.17 -12.58
N PRO A 87 -0.56 5.39 -11.25
CA PRO A 87 -0.16 4.38 -10.28
C PRO A 87 -1.05 3.12 -10.27
N SER A 88 -2.37 3.27 -10.34
CA SER A 88 -3.31 2.14 -10.31
C SER A 88 -3.28 1.37 -11.63
N HIS A 89 -3.26 2.07 -12.77
CA HIS A 89 -3.12 1.44 -14.08
C HIS A 89 -1.82 0.67 -14.22
N LEU A 90 -0.70 1.24 -13.76
CA LEU A 90 0.58 0.55 -13.79
C LEU A 90 0.52 -0.74 -12.97
N ARG A 91 -0.06 -0.69 -11.77
CA ARG A 91 -0.20 -1.87 -10.91
C ARG A 91 -1.05 -2.96 -11.56
N GLU A 92 -2.21 -2.59 -12.11
CA GLU A 92 -3.15 -3.51 -12.74
C GLU A 92 -2.55 -4.15 -13.99
N LYS A 93 -2.00 -3.33 -14.90
CA LYS A 93 -1.32 -3.80 -16.11
C LYS A 93 -0.20 -4.79 -15.80
N CYS A 94 0.68 -4.45 -14.85
CA CYS A 94 1.79 -5.33 -14.47
C CYS A 94 1.29 -6.62 -13.80
N ARG A 95 0.14 -6.60 -13.13
CA ARG A 95 -0.44 -7.80 -12.50
C ARG A 95 -1.09 -8.72 -13.52
N ASP A 96 -1.77 -8.17 -14.52
CA ASP A 96 -2.36 -8.95 -15.60
C ASP A 96 -1.26 -9.61 -16.45
N GLU A 97 -0.22 -8.86 -16.82
CA GLU A 97 0.95 -9.38 -17.53
C GLU A 97 1.68 -10.46 -16.70
N ALA A 98 1.82 -10.25 -15.38
CA ALA A 98 2.39 -11.26 -14.49
C ALA A 98 1.55 -12.54 -14.45
N SER A 99 0.22 -12.41 -14.39
CA SER A 99 -0.69 -13.55 -14.37
C SER A 99 -0.57 -14.39 -15.65
N GLU A 100 -0.53 -13.73 -16.81
CA GLU A 100 -0.32 -14.38 -18.10
C GLU A 100 1.04 -15.07 -18.19
N LEU A 101 2.11 -14.39 -17.73
CA LEU A 101 3.46 -14.98 -17.70
C LEU A 101 3.50 -16.21 -16.81
N VAL A 102 2.96 -16.14 -15.58
CA VAL A 102 2.95 -17.28 -14.67
C VAL A 102 2.11 -18.42 -15.23
N ALA A 103 0.94 -18.13 -15.80
CA ALA A 103 0.09 -19.15 -16.42
C ALA A 103 0.82 -19.87 -17.58
N THR A 104 1.52 -19.11 -18.42
CA THR A 104 2.26 -19.65 -19.57
C THR A 104 3.48 -20.49 -19.16
N HIS A 105 4.16 -20.11 -18.08
CA HIS A 105 5.44 -20.75 -17.70
C HIS A 105 5.33 -21.78 -16.58
N ASN A 106 4.25 -21.79 -15.79
CA ASN A 106 4.09 -22.74 -14.68
C ASN A 106 4.03 -24.21 -15.16
N ASN A 107 3.48 -24.47 -16.36
CA ASN A 107 3.41 -25.80 -16.98
C ASN A 107 2.89 -26.92 -16.05
N GLY A 108 2.04 -26.57 -15.07
CA GLY A 108 1.50 -27.50 -14.07
C GLY A 108 2.47 -27.94 -12.96
N THR A 109 3.65 -27.32 -12.87
CA THR A 109 4.69 -27.63 -11.88
C THR A 109 4.27 -27.23 -10.48
N VAL A 110 3.80 -26.00 -10.32
CA VAL A 110 3.24 -25.48 -9.07
C VAL A 110 1.72 -25.64 -9.13
N LYS A 111 1.16 -26.31 -8.12
CA LYS A 111 -0.30 -26.55 -8.01
C LYS A 111 -0.94 -25.81 -6.84
N ASP A 112 -0.13 -25.38 -5.86
CA ASP A 112 -0.61 -24.63 -4.71
C ASP A 112 -1.00 -23.22 -5.14
N ARG A 113 -2.28 -22.87 -4.96
CA ARG A 113 -2.84 -21.58 -5.35
C ARG A 113 -2.17 -20.41 -4.64
N ASN A 114 -1.80 -20.55 -3.36
CA ASN A 114 -1.15 -19.48 -2.61
C ASN A 114 0.27 -19.23 -3.11
N ILE A 115 0.97 -20.29 -3.51
CA ILE A 115 2.31 -20.18 -4.10
C ILE A 115 2.22 -19.55 -5.50
N ILE A 116 1.25 -19.96 -6.32
CA ILE A 116 1.01 -19.35 -7.64
C ILE A 116 0.70 -17.86 -7.48
N GLU A 117 -0.16 -17.49 -6.54
CA GLU A 117 -0.49 -16.08 -6.27
C GLU A 117 0.73 -15.29 -5.80
N LEU A 118 1.55 -15.85 -4.89
CA LEU A 118 2.78 -15.21 -4.45
C LEU A 118 3.78 -15.00 -5.59
N ILE A 119 3.97 -16.02 -6.45
CA ILE A 119 4.84 -15.91 -7.64
C ILE A 119 4.30 -14.81 -8.55
N THR A 120 2.98 -14.79 -8.78
CA THR A 120 2.34 -13.77 -9.62
C THR A 120 2.55 -12.37 -9.05
N ASP A 121 2.34 -12.17 -7.75
CA ASP A 121 2.51 -10.85 -7.14
C ASP A 121 4.00 -10.41 -7.15
N LEU A 122 4.95 -11.33 -6.97
CA LEU A 122 6.40 -11.05 -7.10
C LEU A 122 6.80 -10.74 -8.54
N THR A 123 6.27 -11.46 -9.53
CA THR A 123 6.47 -11.17 -10.95
C THR A 123 5.91 -9.80 -11.32
N ALA A 124 4.71 -9.45 -10.81
CA ALA A 124 4.11 -8.15 -11.01
C ALA A 124 4.97 -7.02 -10.43
N LEU A 125 5.54 -7.22 -9.24
CA LEU A 125 6.47 -6.27 -8.62
C LEU A 125 7.71 -6.02 -9.51
N MET A 126 8.27 -7.08 -10.12
CA MET A 126 9.40 -6.94 -11.04
C MET A 126 9.03 -6.25 -12.35
N LEU A 127 7.83 -6.49 -12.89
CA LEU A 127 7.33 -5.78 -14.07
C LEU A 127 7.08 -4.29 -13.80
N GLN A 128 6.64 -3.94 -12.59
CA GLN A 128 6.52 -2.54 -12.17
C GLN A 128 7.88 -1.86 -12.19
N VAL A 129 8.93 -2.50 -11.62
CA VAL A 129 10.31 -1.99 -11.70
C VAL A 129 10.76 -1.76 -13.14
N LYS A 130 10.55 -2.74 -14.03
CA LYS A 130 10.89 -2.63 -15.46
C LYS A 130 10.16 -1.48 -16.16
N SER A 131 8.89 -1.27 -15.83
CA SER A 131 8.09 -0.20 -16.43
C SER A 131 8.57 1.17 -15.95
N LEU A 132 8.90 1.29 -14.67
CA LEU A 132 9.41 2.52 -14.06
C LEU A 132 10.81 2.88 -14.56
N SER A 133 11.67 1.89 -14.86
CA SER A 133 13.00 2.16 -15.42
C SER A 133 12.96 2.74 -16.84
N ASN A 134 11.84 2.59 -17.54
CA ASN A 134 11.68 2.99 -18.94
C ASN A 134 10.83 4.27 -19.09
N SER A 135 10.33 4.85 -18.00
CA SER A 135 9.43 6.01 -17.98
C SER A 135 10.18 7.28 -17.56
N ASP A 136 9.89 8.41 -18.20
CA ASP A 136 10.32 9.73 -17.70
C ASP A 136 9.55 10.03 -16.40
N GLN A 137 10.29 9.99 -15.30
CA GLN A 137 9.81 9.73 -13.95
C GLN A 137 8.72 10.69 -13.45
N ASN A 138 7.67 10.13 -12.85
CA ASN A 138 6.75 10.86 -11.97
C ASN A 138 6.80 10.25 -10.56
N ALA A 139 7.05 11.07 -9.53
CA ALA A 139 7.21 10.60 -8.14
C ALA A 139 6.02 9.79 -7.61
N TYR A 140 4.83 9.99 -8.19
CA TYR A 140 3.62 9.21 -7.89
C TYR A 140 3.72 7.74 -8.33
N GLU A 141 4.47 7.43 -9.39
CA GLU A 141 4.62 6.06 -9.90
C GLU A 141 5.54 5.22 -9.00
N LEU A 142 6.52 5.84 -8.32
CA LEU A 142 7.38 5.15 -7.35
C LEU A 142 6.58 4.65 -6.12
N SER A 143 5.49 5.32 -5.76
CA SER A 143 4.59 4.89 -4.67
C SER A 143 3.90 3.54 -4.96
N VAL A 144 3.86 3.13 -6.24
CA VAL A 144 3.27 1.84 -6.66
C VAL A 144 4.04 0.68 -6.05
N LEU A 145 5.39 0.74 -6.10
CA LEU A 145 6.26 -0.31 -5.58
C LEU A 145 6.06 -0.52 -4.08
N GLN A 146 6.01 0.58 -3.32
CA GLN A 146 5.76 0.55 -1.88
C GLN A 146 4.42 -0.12 -1.56
N GLY A 147 3.36 0.29 -2.26
CA GLY A 147 2.02 -0.29 -2.06
C GLY A 147 1.96 -1.77 -2.41
N THR A 148 2.60 -2.20 -3.49
CA THR A 148 2.64 -3.61 -3.91
C THR A 148 3.43 -4.46 -2.91
N MET A 149 4.56 -3.98 -2.39
CA MET A 149 5.33 -4.66 -1.35
C MET A 149 4.52 -4.88 -0.06
N GLU A 150 3.82 -3.84 0.40
CA GLU A 150 2.97 -3.91 1.58
C GLU A 150 1.87 -4.96 1.39
N GLN A 151 1.22 -4.97 0.23
CA GLN A 151 0.17 -5.94 -0.11
C GLN A 151 0.69 -7.38 -0.11
N ILE A 152 1.85 -7.65 -0.70
CA ILE A 152 2.47 -8.98 -0.68
C ILE A 152 2.75 -9.41 0.76
N LYS A 153 3.35 -8.52 1.56
CA LYS A 153 3.64 -8.78 2.97
C LYS A 153 2.38 -9.10 3.77
N MET A 154 1.29 -8.35 3.58
CA MET A 154 0.03 -8.58 4.30
C MET A 154 -0.64 -9.92 3.95
N LYS A 155 -0.48 -10.41 2.71
CA LYS A 155 -1.00 -11.73 2.30
C LYS A 155 -0.17 -12.89 2.87
N LEU A 156 1.09 -12.65 3.23
CA LEU A 156 1.95 -13.68 3.78
C LEU A 156 1.61 -13.99 5.25
N PRO A 157 1.63 -15.27 5.66
CA PRO A 157 1.56 -15.64 7.07
C PRO A 157 2.64 -14.94 7.90
N LEU A 158 2.33 -14.58 9.15
CA LEU A 158 3.21 -13.85 10.08
C LEU A 158 4.65 -14.41 10.15
N LYS A 159 4.80 -15.74 10.09
CA LYS A 159 6.11 -16.41 10.07
C LYS A 159 6.99 -16.04 8.87
N TYR A 160 6.40 -15.69 7.73
CA TYR A 160 7.10 -15.36 6.49
C TYR A 160 7.22 -13.84 6.27
N GLN A 161 6.44 -13.02 6.99
CA GLN A 161 6.54 -11.56 6.90
C GLN A 161 7.93 -11.04 7.29
N LYS A 162 8.53 -11.60 8.35
CA LYS A 162 9.89 -11.24 8.76
C LYS A 162 10.93 -11.60 7.69
N ILE A 163 10.76 -12.75 7.04
CA ILE A 163 11.66 -13.19 5.96
C ILE A 163 11.51 -12.26 4.75
N PHE A 164 10.28 -11.92 4.38
CA PHE A 164 10.01 -10.95 3.31
C PHE A 164 10.65 -9.58 3.61
N GLN A 165 10.51 -9.10 4.84
CA GLN A 165 11.10 -7.85 5.30
C GLN A 165 12.64 -7.86 5.28
N SER A 166 13.29 -8.99 5.59
CA SER A 166 14.75 -9.08 5.55
C SER A 166 15.32 -9.32 4.15
N SER A 167 14.56 -10.00 3.29
CA SER A 167 15.09 -10.57 2.05
C SER A 167 14.57 -9.89 0.77
N VAL A 168 13.48 -9.13 0.85
CA VAL A 168 12.87 -8.48 -0.32
C VAL A 168 12.85 -6.95 -0.17
N GLU A 169 12.34 -6.44 0.96
CA GLU A 169 12.20 -4.98 1.18
C GLU A 169 13.52 -4.20 0.99
N PRO A 170 14.69 -4.61 1.53
CA PRO A 170 15.92 -3.82 1.41
C PRO A 170 16.43 -3.77 -0.03
N HIS A 171 16.23 -4.85 -0.79
CA HIS A 171 16.63 -4.90 -2.20
C HIS A 171 15.73 -4.00 -3.04
N MET A 172 14.42 -4.03 -2.79
CA MET A 172 13.47 -3.20 -3.52
C MET A 172 13.65 -1.72 -3.19
N GLN A 173 13.95 -1.36 -1.94
CA GLN A 173 14.32 0.01 -1.56
C GLN A 173 15.57 0.49 -2.31
N ARG A 174 16.60 -0.35 -2.47
CA ARG A 174 17.79 0.00 -3.26
C ARG A 174 17.47 0.23 -4.72
N ILE A 175 16.64 -0.63 -5.31
CA ILE A 175 16.17 -0.46 -6.69
C ILE A 175 15.38 0.84 -6.83
N GLN A 176 14.47 1.11 -5.91
CA GLN A 176 13.67 2.34 -5.90
C GLN A 176 14.52 3.60 -5.79
N MET A 177 15.59 3.59 -4.98
CA MET A 177 16.56 4.69 -4.91
C MET A 177 17.35 4.89 -6.22
N GLY A 178 17.60 3.83 -6.98
CA GLY A 178 18.24 3.92 -8.31
C GLY A 178 17.28 4.32 -9.44
N LEU A 179 15.97 4.28 -9.19
CA LEU A 179 14.92 4.71 -10.12
C LEU A 179 14.48 6.16 -9.91
N GLY A 180 15.08 6.89 -8.97
CA GLY A 180 14.76 8.28 -8.65
C GLY A 180 15.96 9.21 -8.76
#